data_AF-V8NYM1-F1
#
_entry.id   AF-V8NYM1-F1
#
_cell.length_a   1.000
_cell.length_b   1.000
_cell.length_c   1.000
_cell.angle_alpha   90.00
_cell.angle_beta   90.00
_cell.angle_gamma   90.00
#
_symmetry.space_group_name_H-M   'P 1'
#
loop_
_entity.id
_entity.type
_entity.pdbx_description
1 polymer ?
#
loop_
_entity_poly.entity_id
_entity_poly.type
_entity_poly.pdbx_seq_one_letter_code
_entity_poly.pdbx_strand_id
1 'polypeptide(L)'
;MDGNLLSIEGCPPLQRNFNDLGPHHPTKKSKRGVLFFEVEILDAKTREKLCFLDKVEPNATITEIKNLFTKSHPQWYPARQSLRLDPKGKSLKDEDILQNLPVGTTATFYFRDLGAQISWVTVFLTEYAGPLLIYLMFYFRVPFIYGSRYDFTSSKYSVVHLACICHSFHYVKRLLETLFVHRFSHGTMPLRNIFKHMDMNK
;
A
#
# COMPACT_ATOMS: atom_id res chain seq x y z
N MET A 1 -42.41 36.85 -53.47
CA MET A 1 -41.62 38.08 -53.35
C MET A 1 -42.57 39.17 -52.87
N ASP A 2 -42.34 39.56 -51.63
CA ASP A 2 -42.55 40.87 -51.00
C ASP A 2 -43.96 41.48 -50.86
N GLY A 3 -44.29 41.82 -49.61
CA GLY A 3 -45.53 42.48 -49.19
C GLY A 3 -45.66 42.46 -47.65
N ASN A 4 -44.76 43.11 -46.92
CA ASN A 4 -44.89 44.44 -46.33
C ASN A 4 -45.86 44.56 -45.12
N LEU A 5 -45.24 44.77 -43.96
CA LEU A 5 -45.56 45.75 -42.89
C LEU A 5 -47.03 46.07 -42.57
N LEU A 6 -47.50 45.65 -41.39
CA LEU A 6 -48.53 46.37 -40.63
C LEU A 6 -48.16 46.40 -39.13
N SER A 7 -47.91 47.61 -38.64
CA SER A 7 -47.77 47.99 -37.23
C SER A 7 -49.11 47.91 -36.50
N ILE A 8 -49.10 47.50 -35.23
CA ILE A 8 -50.09 47.95 -34.23
C ILE A 8 -49.35 48.24 -32.91
N GLU A 9 -49.64 49.41 -32.36
CA GLU A 9 -49.06 50.04 -31.17
C GLU A 9 -49.45 49.37 -29.83
N GLY A 10 -48.58 49.55 -28.82
CA GLY A 10 -49.00 50.09 -27.51
C GLY A 10 -49.13 49.15 -26.31
N CYS A 11 -48.16 49.20 -25.38
CA CYS A 11 -48.41 49.07 -23.94
C CYS A 11 -47.31 49.81 -23.12
N PRO A 12 -47.65 50.65 -22.11
CA PRO A 12 -46.73 51.56 -21.41
C PRO A 12 -45.94 50.86 -20.26
N PRO A 13 -44.98 51.55 -19.59
CA PRO A 13 -43.88 50.89 -18.88
C PRO A 13 -44.26 50.49 -17.44
N LEU A 14 -43.71 49.37 -16.96
CA LEU A 14 -43.71 49.04 -15.53
C LEU A 14 -42.29 49.14 -14.97
N GLN A 15 -42.08 50.27 -14.30
CA GLN A 15 -40.98 50.60 -13.42
C GLN A 15 -40.82 49.51 -12.34
N ARG A 16 -39.80 48.64 -12.44
CA ARG A 16 -39.44 47.76 -11.31
C ARG A 16 -38.54 48.53 -10.36
N ASN A 17 -39.09 48.79 -9.17
CA ASN A 17 -38.43 49.39 -8.02
C ASN A 17 -37.12 48.67 -7.66
N PHE A 18 -36.08 49.47 -7.43
CA PHE A 18 -34.72 49.05 -7.08
C PHE A 18 -34.55 48.89 -5.55
N ASN A 19 -35.51 48.27 -4.85
CA ASN A 19 -35.50 48.21 -3.38
C ASN A 19 -35.62 46.79 -2.77
N ASP A 20 -35.37 45.72 -3.53
CA ASP A 20 -35.52 44.33 -3.03
C ASP A 20 -34.18 43.63 -2.71
N LEU A 21 -33.16 44.39 -2.31
CA LEU A 21 -31.92 43.85 -1.74
C LEU A 21 -32.09 43.66 -0.23
N GLY A 22 -32.84 42.63 0.16
CA GLY A 22 -32.80 42.11 1.53
C GLY A 22 -31.37 41.64 1.89
N PRO A 23 -30.96 41.72 3.17
CA PRO A 23 -29.61 41.38 3.57
C PRO A 23 -29.34 39.90 3.29
N HIS A 24 -28.30 39.66 2.49
CA HIS A 24 -27.70 38.35 2.27
C HIS A 24 -27.39 37.72 3.63
N HIS A 25 -28.20 36.75 4.05
CA HIS A 25 -27.86 35.91 5.19
C HIS A 25 -26.55 35.20 4.85
N PRO A 26 -25.48 35.31 5.66
CA PRO A 26 -24.29 34.54 5.43
C PRO A 26 -24.68 33.07 5.59
N THR A 27 -24.60 32.32 4.49
CA THR A 27 -24.72 30.86 4.52
C THR A 27 -23.67 30.35 5.49
N LYS A 28 -24.11 29.90 6.67
CA LYS A 28 -23.25 29.23 7.63
C LYS A 28 -22.59 28.08 6.89
N LYS A 29 -21.28 28.19 6.62
CA LYS A 29 -20.46 27.06 6.19
C LYS A 29 -20.64 25.98 7.25
N SER A 30 -21.40 24.95 6.91
CA SER A 30 -21.56 23.77 7.75
C SER A 30 -20.14 23.24 8.01
N LYS A 31 -19.68 23.33 9.26
CA LYS A 31 -18.49 22.59 9.69
C LYS A 31 -18.86 21.13 9.42
N ARG A 32 -18.22 20.48 8.44
CA ARG A 32 -18.34 19.02 8.27
C ARG A 32 -17.96 18.42 9.62
N GLY A 33 -18.94 17.98 10.39
CA GLY A 33 -18.69 17.08 11.50
C GLY A 33 -18.00 15.88 10.89
N VAL A 34 -16.74 15.66 11.24
CA VAL A 34 -16.05 14.44 10.84
C VAL A 34 -16.78 13.32 11.59
N LEU A 35 -17.61 12.57 10.87
CA LEU A 35 -18.26 11.37 11.38
C LEU A 35 -17.14 10.36 11.60
N PHE A 36 -16.89 10.00 12.85
CA PHE A 36 -15.94 8.96 13.20
C PHE A 36 -16.66 7.62 13.31
N PHE A 37 -15.96 6.57 12.91
CA PHE A 37 -16.39 5.19 13.06
C PHE A 37 -15.69 4.58 14.28
N GLU A 38 -16.41 3.72 14.97
CA GLU A 38 -15.89 2.90 16.04
C GLU A 38 -15.48 1.55 15.47
N VAL A 39 -14.25 1.13 15.72
CA VAL A 39 -13.72 -0.15 15.23
C VAL A 39 -13.32 -1.02 16.41
N GLU A 40 -13.97 -2.18 16.52
CA GLU A 40 -13.65 -3.21 17.51
C GLU A 40 -12.85 -4.32 16.85
N ILE A 41 -11.70 -4.67 17.43
CA ILE A 41 -10.86 -5.77 16.97
C ILE A 41 -10.93 -6.90 18.00
N LEU A 42 -11.50 -8.03 17.60
CA LEU A 42 -11.65 -9.25 18.39
C LEU A 42 -10.69 -10.33 17.91
N ASP A 43 -10.26 -11.23 18.79
CA ASP A 43 -9.56 -12.45 18.36
C ASP A 43 -10.52 -13.40 17.62
N ALA A 44 -10.11 -13.95 16.47
CA ALA A 44 -10.97 -14.82 15.67
C ALA A 44 -11.28 -16.18 16.33
N LYS A 45 -10.48 -16.62 17.31
CA LYS A 45 -10.68 -17.89 18.04
C LYS A 45 -11.33 -17.66 19.40
N THR A 46 -10.76 -16.81 20.25
CA THR A 46 -11.23 -16.60 21.62
C THR A 46 -12.39 -15.60 21.70
N ARG A 47 -12.58 -14.78 20.64
CA ARG A 47 -13.53 -13.65 20.60
C ARG A 47 -13.27 -12.60 21.68
N GLU A 48 -12.09 -12.63 22.28
CA GLU A 48 -11.68 -11.62 23.25
C GLU A 48 -11.42 -10.29 22.54
N LYS A 49 -11.76 -9.19 23.21
CA LYS A 49 -11.52 -7.85 22.69
C LYS A 49 -10.04 -7.52 22.82
N LEU A 50 -9.37 -7.40 21.67
CA LEU A 50 -7.95 -7.07 21.61
C LEU A 50 -7.74 -5.55 21.60
N CYS A 51 -8.52 -4.83 20.80
CA CYS A 51 -8.39 -3.39 20.68
C CYS A 51 -9.72 -2.72 20.34
N PHE A 52 -9.87 -1.47 20.76
CA PHE A 52 -10.98 -0.59 20.43
C PHE A 52 -10.42 0.72 19.89
N LEU A 53 -10.88 1.13 18.71
CA LEU A 53 -10.50 2.39 18.08
C LEU A 53 -11.77 3.25 17.98
N ASP A 54 -11.83 4.34 18.74
CA ASP A 54 -13.00 5.21 18.88
C ASP A 54 -13.12 6.27 17.76
N LYS A 55 -11.99 6.59 17.11
CA LYS A 55 -11.87 7.71 16.17
C LYS A 55 -11.23 7.28 14.85
N VAL A 56 -11.92 6.42 14.09
CA VAL A 56 -11.46 6.02 12.75
C VAL A 56 -12.21 6.83 11.70
N GLU A 57 -11.50 7.36 10.70
CA GLU A 57 -12.15 8.07 9.60
C GLU A 57 -12.93 7.08 8.69
N PRO A 58 -14.07 7.47 8.10
CA PRO A 58 -14.87 6.57 7.25
C PRO A 58 -14.13 6.17 5.96
N ASN A 59 -13.30 7.08 5.45
CA ASN A 59 -12.43 6.89 4.29
C ASN A 59 -11.11 6.18 4.63
N ALA A 60 -10.90 5.78 5.89
CA ALA A 60 -9.70 5.06 6.29
C ALA A 60 -9.63 3.70 5.60
N THR A 61 -8.44 3.35 5.13
CA THR A 61 -8.17 2.04 4.53
C THR A 61 -7.92 0.99 5.60
N ILE A 62 -8.09 -0.29 5.26
CA ILE A 62 -7.73 -1.39 6.16
C ILE A 62 -6.25 -1.33 6.58
N THR A 63 -5.37 -0.84 5.70
CA THR A 63 -3.95 -0.62 6.02
C THR A 63 -3.77 0.37 7.17
N GLU A 64 -4.51 1.48 7.17
CA GLU A 64 -4.48 2.46 8.25
C GLU A 64 -4.98 1.86 9.57
N ILE A 65 -6.06 1.08 9.53
CA ILE A 65 -6.59 0.37 10.71
C ILE A 65 -5.54 -0.60 11.27
N LYS A 66 -4.86 -1.37 10.41
CA LYS A 66 -3.75 -2.26 10.81
C LYS A 66 -2.59 -1.48 11.44
N ASN A 67 -2.27 -0.31 10.91
CA ASN A 67 -1.24 0.56 11.46
C ASN A 67 -1.64 1.11 12.83
N LEU A 68 -2.90 1.52 13.02
CA LEU A 68 -3.43 1.95 14.31
C LEU A 68 -3.37 0.80 15.33
N PHE A 69 -3.76 -0.41 14.94
CA PHE A 69 -3.66 -1.58 15.80
C PHE A 69 -2.20 -1.91 16.17
N THR A 70 -1.26 -1.75 15.24
CA THR A 70 0.18 -1.94 15.51
C THR A 70 0.71 -0.95 16.53
N LYS A 71 0.22 0.30 16.54
CA LYS A 71 0.62 1.30 17.55
C LYS A 71 0.26 0.85 18.96
N SER A 72 -0.91 0.22 19.13
CA SER A 72 -1.35 -0.34 20.42
C SER A 72 -0.65 -1.66 20.75
N HIS A 73 -0.34 -2.48 19.74
CA HIS A 73 0.30 -3.80 19.88
C HIS A 73 1.48 -3.96 18.92
N PRO A 74 2.67 -3.46 19.29
CA PRO A 74 3.85 -3.48 18.41
C PRO A 74 4.30 -4.88 17.99
N GLN A 75 3.98 -5.91 18.77
CA GLN A 75 4.31 -7.31 18.46
C GLN A 75 3.60 -7.84 17.19
N TRP A 76 2.48 -7.22 16.81
CA TRP A 76 1.68 -7.60 15.66
C TRP A 76 1.80 -6.57 14.55
N TYR A 77 2.92 -6.60 13.82
CA TYR A 77 3.11 -5.72 12.67
C TYR A 77 2.11 -6.01 11.53
N PRO A 78 1.77 -5.02 10.68
CA PRO A 78 0.63 -5.07 9.75
C PRO A 78 0.54 -6.32 8.88
N ALA A 79 1.68 -6.81 8.37
CA ALA A 79 1.72 -8.00 7.55
C ALA A 79 1.28 -9.28 8.30
N ARG A 80 1.50 -9.39 9.61
CA ARG A 80 0.99 -10.54 10.39
C ARG A 80 -0.53 -10.52 10.57
N GLN A 81 -1.15 -9.35 10.40
CA GLN A 81 -2.54 -9.14 10.73
C GLN A 81 -3.46 -9.51 9.57
N SER A 82 -4.28 -10.53 9.77
CA SER A 82 -5.43 -10.83 8.89
C SER A 82 -6.69 -10.34 9.60
N LEU A 83 -7.23 -9.21 9.14
CA LEU A 83 -8.54 -8.72 9.56
C LEU A 83 -9.64 -9.34 8.68
N ARG A 84 -10.76 -9.71 9.30
CA ARG A 84 -11.92 -10.34 8.65
C ARG A 84 -13.22 -9.75 9.20
N LEU A 85 -14.26 -9.69 8.39
CA LEU A 85 -15.61 -9.32 8.86
C LEU A 85 -16.27 -10.46 9.64
N ASP A 86 -16.02 -11.70 9.21
CA ASP A 86 -16.52 -12.90 9.88
C ASP A 86 -15.36 -13.79 10.35
N PRO A 87 -15.51 -14.53 11.47
CA PRO A 87 -14.45 -15.43 11.97
C PRO A 87 -14.00 -16.46 10.93
N LYS A 88 -14.94 -16.95 10.13
CA LYS A 88 -14.72 -17.91 9.03
C LYS A 88 -14.69 -17.25 7.65
N GLY A 89 -14.80 -15.92 7.58
CA GLY A 89 -14.84 -15.17 6.34
C GLY A 89 -13.49 -15.03 5.64
N LYS A 90 -13.52 -14.37 4.49
CA LYS A 90 -12.33 -13.97 3.74
C LYS A 90 -11.59 -12.85 4.48
N SER A 91 -10.27 -12.82 4.34
CA SER A 91 -9.44 -11.71 4.81
C SER A 91 -9.69 -10.47 3.97
N LEU A 92 -9.82 -9.33 4.63
CA LEU A 92 -9.99 -8.02 3.99
C LEU A 92 -8.71 -7.62 3.26
N LYS A 93 -8.87 -6.92 2.13
CA LYS A 93 -7.74 -6.38 1.38
C LYS A 93 -7.29 -5.07 2.02
N ASP A 94 -6.02 -4.77 1.85
CA ASP A 94 -5.37 -3.57 2.38
C ASP A 94 -5.91 -2.27 1.77
N GLU A 95 -6.47 -2.36 0.55
CA GLU A 95 -7.07 -1.28 -0.24
C GLU A 95 -8.54 -1.04 0.08
N ASP A 96 -9.20 -1.95 0.81
CA ASP A 96 -10.61 -1.80 1.15
C ASP A 96 -10.78 -0.60 2.08
N ILE A 97 -11.84 0.19 1.84
CA ILE A 97 -12.17 1.38 2.61
C ILE A 97 -13.27 1.02 3.61
N LEU A 98 -13.17 1.50 4.84
CA LEU A 98 -14.10 1.18 5.92
C LEU A 98 -15.57 1.45 5.53
N GLN A 99 -15.88 2.60 4.93
CA GLN A 99 -17.24 2.94 4.49
C GLN A 99 -17.82 2.04 3.38
N ASN A 100 -16.96 1.34 2.63
CA ASN A 100 -17.41 0.47 1.52
C ASN A 100 -17.76 -0.95 2.02
N LEU A 101 -17.39 -1.27 3.25
CA LEU A 101 -17.70 -2.56 3.86
C LEU A 101 -19.15 -2.57 4.35
N PRO A 102 -19.80 -3.75 4.43
CA PRO A 102 -21.14 -3.89 4.97
C PRO A 102 -21.15 -3.75 6.50
N VAL A 103 -20.68 -2.61 7.01
CA VAL A 103 -20.58 -2.26 8.43
C VAL A 103 -21.28 -0.92 8.66
N GLY A 104 -21.87 -0.76 9.86
CA GLY A 104 -22.48 0.51 10.27
C GLY A 104 -21.44 1.52 10.76
N THR A 105 -21.87 2.45 11.62
CA THR A 105 -20.97 3.36 12.35
C THR A 105 -20.02 2.65 13.31
N THR A 106 -20.38 1.42 13.71
CA THR A 106 -19.56 0.52 14.51
C THR A 106 -19.21 -0.70 13.67
N ALA A 107 -17.92 -0.95 13.48
CA ALA A 107 -17.38 -2.08 12.72
C ALA A 107 -16.66 -3.05 13.65
N THR A 108 -17.01 -4.33 13.55
CA THR A 108 -16.32 -5.41 14.28
C THR A 108 -15.45 -6.20 13.32
N PHE A 109 -14.15 -6.27 13.60
CA PHE A 109 -13.20 -7.07 12.85
C PHE A 109 -12.66 -8.22 13.71
N TYR A 110 -12.50 -9.37 13.08
CA TYR A 110 -11.86 -10.54 13.65
C TYR A 110 -10.40 -10.62 13.18
N PHE A 111 -9.49 -10.50 14.13
CA PHE A 111 -8.06 -10.64 13.95
C PHE A 111 -7.64 -12.10 13.96
N ARG A 112 -6.81 -12.47 12.99
CA ARG A 112 -6.10 -13.74 12.96
C ARG A 112 -4.63 -13.48 12.70
N ASP A 113 -3.78 -13.99 13.59
CA ASP A 113 -2.32 -13.98 13.38
C ASP A 113 -1.93 -15.00 12.32
N LEU A 114 -1.25 -14.53 11.26
CA LEU A 114 -0.68 -15.38 10.21
C LEU A 114 0.73 -15.89 10.57
N GLY A 115 1.34 -15.37 11.63
CA GLY A 115 2.74 -15.60 11.96
C GLY A 115 3.69 -14.74 11.12
N ALA A 116 4.99 -15.02 11.22
CA ALA A 116 6.01 -14.22 10.57
C ALA A 116 5.89 -14.28 9.03
N GLN A 117 5.72 -13.09 8.45
CA GLN A 117 5.59 -12.89 7.01
C GLN A 117 6.76 -12.06 6.48
N ILE A 118 7.26 -12.44 5.31
CA ILE A 118 8.29 -11.72 4.56
C ILE A 118 7.71 -11.25 3.23
N SER A 119 8.14 -10.09 2.76
CA SER A 119 7.69 -9.59 1.46
C SER A 119 8.23 -10.44 0.31
N TRP A 120 7.38 -10.71 -0.69
CA TRP A 120 7.82 -11.34 -1.95
C TRP A 120 8.97 -10.59 -2.60
N VAL A 121 8.98 -9.26 -2.46
CA VAL A 121 10.07 -8.40 -2.94
C VAL A 121 11.39 -8.78 -2.31
N THR A 122 11.41 -9.01 -0.99
CA THR A 122 12.63 -9.38 -0.26
C THR A 122 13.13 -10.76 -0.68
N VAL A 123 12.22 -11.73 -0.87
CA VAL A 123 12.59 -13.08 -1.34
C VAL A 123 13.22 -12.99 -2.73
N PHE A 124 12.55 -12.32 -3.66
CA PHE A 124 13.02 -12.12 -5.01
C PHE A 124 14.35 -11.36 -5.03
N LEU A 125 14.45 -10.25 -4.30
CA LEU A 125 15.70 -9.47 -4.19
C LEU A 125 16.86 -10.35 -3.73
N THR A 126 16.63 -11.20 -2.72
CA THR A 126 17.66 -12.11 -2.20
C THR A 126 18.07 -13.16 -3.23
N GLU A 127 17.11 -13.71 -3.97
CA GLU A 127 17.35 -14.71 -5.02
C GLU A 127 18.26 -14.16 -6.14
N TYR A 128 18.05 -12.91 -6.56
CA TYR A 128 18.86 -12.29 -7.62
C TYR A 128 20.10 -11.56 -7.11
N ALA A 129 20.07 -11.04 -5.88
CA ALA A 129 21.24 -10.47 -5.23
C ALA A 129 22.28 -11.54 -4.87
N GLY A 130 21.84 -12.78 -4.61
CA GLY A 130 22.73 -13.91 -4.29
C GLY A 130 23.80 -14.14 -5.37
N PRO A 131 23.44 -14.48 -6.63
CA PRO A 131 24.38 -14.67 -7.71
C PRO A 131 25.30 -13.46 -7.95
N LEU A 132 24.75 -12.25 -7.89
CA LEU A 132 25.51 -11.02 -8.04
C LEU A 132 26.56 -10.85 -6.93
N LEU A 133 26.17 -11.03 -5.66
CA LEU A 133 27.06 -10.89 -4.52
C LEU A 133 28.14 -11.98 -4.51
N ILE A 134 27.77 -13.22 -4.82
CA ILE A 134 28.71 -14.34 -4.91
C ILE A 134 29.73 -14.07 -6.03
N TYR A 135 29.28 -13.64 -7.21
CA TYR A 135 30.18 -13.31 -8.32
C TYR A 135 31.16 -12.19 -7.96
N LEU A 136 30.66 -11.11 -7.33
CA LEU A 136 31.49 -9.99 -6.87
C LEU A 136 32.49 -10.43 -5.80
N MET A 137 32.08 -11.28 -4.86
CA MET A 137 32.96 -11.82 -3.81
C MET A 137 34.16 -12.58 -4.39
N PHE A 138 33.94 -13.39 -5.43
CA PHE A 138 35.02 -14.09 -6.14
C PHE A 138 35.88 -13.13 -6.98
N TYR A 139 35.26 -12.15 -7.63
CA TYR A 139 35.99 -11.14 -8.41
C TYR A 139 36.91 -10.28 -7.53
N PHE A 140 36.46 -9.86 -6.35
CA PHE A 140 37.27 -9.10 -5.38
C PHE A 140 38.24 -9.97 -4.58
N ARG A 141 38.20 -11.31 -4.73
CA ARG A 141 39.06 -12.26 -4.02
C ARG A 141 39.12 -11.97 -2.52
N VAL A 142 37.95 -12.02 -1.88
CA VAL A 142 37.82 -11.70 -0.45
C VAL A 142 38.79 -12.57 0.39
N PRO A 143 39.50 -11.98 1.37
CA PRO A 143 40.55 -12.64 2.17
C PRO A 143 40.11 -13.90 2.94
N PHE A 144 38.80 -14.11 3.08
CA PHE A 144 38.25 -15.33 3.70
C PHE A 144 38.36 -16.57 2.79
N ILE A 145 38.40 -16.37 1.47
CA ILE A 145 38.42 -17.45 0.46
C ILE A 145 39.80 -17.54 -0.20
N TYR A 146 40.50 -16.42 -0.35
CA TYR A 146 41.81 -16.34 -1.00
C TYR A 146 42.89 -16.00 0.02
N GLY A 147 44.08 -16.60 -0.11
CA GLY A 147 45.20 -16.31 0.77
C GLY A 147 45.70 -14.87 0.63
N SER A 148 46.25 -14.31 1.72
CA SER A 148 46.57 -12.88 1.88
C SER A 148 47.41 -12.23 0.77
N ARG A 149 48.11 -13.03 -0.04
CA ARG A 149 48.88 -12.56 -1.21
C ARG A 149 48.02 -12.06 -2.38
N TYR A 150 46.70 -12.25 -2.34
CA TYR A 150 45.78 -11.85 -3.42
C TYR A 150 44.58 -11.03 -2.93
N ASP A 151 44.65 -10.52 -1.70
CA ASP A 151 43.57 -9.74 -1.09
C ASP A 151 43.22 -8.53 -1.97
N PHE A 152 41.95 -8.42 -2.35
CA PHE A 152 41.43 -7.34 -3.19
C PHE A 152 42.16 -7.15 -4.54
N THR A 153 42.95 -8.15 -4.94
CA THR A 153 43.69 -8.11 -6.20
C THR A 153 42.78 -8.57 -7.32
N SER A 154 42.28 -7.61 -8.09
CA SER A 154 41.53 -7.92 -9.31
C SER A 154 42.45 -8.46 -10.41
N SER A 155 41.87 -9.19 -11.35
CA SER A 155 42.61 -9.80 -12.46
C SER A 155 43.23 -8.72 -13.37
N LYS A 156 44.45 -8.93 -13.88
CA LYS A 156 45.10 -7.98 -14.82
C LYS A 156 44.40 -7.89 -16.19
N TYR A 157 43.53 -8.84 -16.51
CA TYR A 157 42.92 -8.95 -17.83
C TYR A 157 41.66 -8.08 -17.95
N SER A 158 41.66 -7.12 -18.88
CA SER A 158 40.53 -6.22 -19.17
C SER A 158 39.22 -6.95 -19.45
N VAL A 159 39.27 -8.16 -20.03
CA VAL A 159 38.07 -8.98 -20.29
C VAL A 159 37.34 -9.41 -19.02
N VAL A 160 38.05 -9.60 -17.90
CA VAL A 160 37.45 -10.00 -16.62
C VAL A 160 36.70 -8.82 -16.00
N HIS A 161 37.27 -7.62 -16.11
CA HIS A 161 36.59 -6.38 -15.71
C HIS A 161 35.32 -6.14 -16.55
N LEU A 162 35.41 -6.32 -17.88
CA LEU A 162 34.26 -6.16 -18.76
C LEU A 162 33.17 -7.19 -18.46
N ALA A 163 33.54 -8.46 -18.26
CA ALA A 163 32.58 -9.51 -17.86
C ALA A 163 31.91 -9.17 -16.52
N CYS A 164 32.66 -8.66 -15.56
CA CYS A 164 32.14 -8.23 -14.27
C CYS A 164 31.16 -7.06 -14.39
N ILE A 165 31.49 -6.05 -15.21
CA ILE A 165 30.61 -4.92 -15.48
C ILE A 165 29.32 -5.40 -16.16
N CYS A 166 29.41 -6.23 -17.20
CA CYS A 166 28.26 -6.76 -17.91
C CYS A 166 27.36 -7.61 -17.01
N HIS A 167 27.95 -8.49 -16.20
CA HIS A 167 27.24 -9.33 -15.23
C HIS A 167 26.53 -8.45 -14.18
N SER A 168 27.26 -7.52 -13.57
CA SER A 168 26.70 -6.62 -12.56
C SER A 168 25.56 -5.79 -13.13
N PHE A 169 25.76 -5.21 -14.30
CA PHE A 169 24.72 -4.44 -14.99
C PHE A 169 23.48 -5.28 -15.29
N HIS A 170 23.64 -6.53 -15.77
CA HIS A 170 22.53 -7.43 -16.05
C HIS A 170 21.66 -7.67 -14.80
N TYR A 171 22.28 -8.06 -13.69
CA TYR A 171 21.55 -8.35 -12.45
C TYR A 171 20.99 -7.09 -11.78
N VAL A 172 21.73 -5.97 -11.78
CA VAL A 172 21.23 -4.69 -11.25
C VAL A 172 20.03 -4.20 -12.04
N LYS A 173 20.06 -4.26 -13.38
CA LYS A 173 18.89 -3.92 -14.20
C LYS A 173 17.69 -4.79 -13.79
N ARG A 174 17.89 -6.10 -13.66
CA ARG A 174 16.82 -7.04 -13.30
C ARG A 174 16.24 -6.75 -11.90
N LEU A 175 17.09 -6.42 -10.93
CA LEU A 175 16.68 -6.01 -9.58
C LEU A 175 15.84 -4.72 -9.64
N LEU A 176 16.29 -3.70 -10.38
CA LEU A 176 15.56 -2.44 -10.53
C LEU A 176 14.24 -2.62 -11.27
N GLU A 177 14.21 -3.41 -12.34
CA GLU A 177 12.98 -3.76 -13.07
C GLU A 177 11.96 -4.40 -12.14
N THR A 178 12.39 -5.34 -11.30
CA THR A 178 11.46 -5.95 -10.34
C THR A 178 11.02 -5.00 -9.22
N LEU A 179 11.86 -4.08 -8.77
CA LEU A 179 11.48 -3.11 -7.73
C LEU A 179 10.54 -2.01 -8.25
N PHE A 180 10.77 -1.52 -9.47
CA PHE A 180 10.07 -0.33 -9.98
C PHE A 180 8.99 -0.64 -11.02
N VAL A 181 9.17 -1.67 -11.86
CA VAL A 181 8.21 -2.03 -12.92
C VAL A 181 7.17 -3.01 -12.38
N HIS A 182 7.59 -3.99 -11.57
CA HIS A 182 6.66 -4.93 -10.94
C HIS A 182 6.09 -4.36 -9.64
N ARG A 183 4.91 -3.74 -9.74
CA ARG A 183 4.12 -3.41 -8.54
C ARG A 183 3.61 -4.71 -7.90
N PHE A 184 4.22 -5.12 -6.80
CA PHE A 184 3.73 -6.24 -6.00
C PHE A 184 2.45 -5.83 -5.26
N SER A 185 1.30 -6.27 -5.78
CA SER A 185 -0.02 -6.04 -5.17
C SER A 185 -0.31 -6.99 -3.99
N HIS A 186 0.31 -8.18 -3.97
CA HIS A 186 0.24 -9.10 -2.83
C HIS A 186 1.54 -9.05 -2.04
N GLY A 187 1.52 -8.32 -0.92
CA GLY A 187 2.72 -7.81 -0.28
C GLY A 187 3.63 -8.85 0.39
N THR A 188 3.14 -10.06 0.70
CA THR A 188 3.82 -10.95 1.66
C THR A 188 3.56 -12.46 1.49
N MET A 189 4.55 -13.26 1.88
CA MET A 189 4.51 -14.73 1.97
C MET A 189 4.82 -15.18 3.41
N PRO A 190 4.16 -16.22 3.95
CA PRO A 190 4.54 -16.80 5.25
C PRO A 190 5.94 -17.42 5.18
N LEU A 191 6.77 -17.13 6.20
CA LEU A 191 8.16 -17.59 6.29
C LEU A 191 8.34 -19.10 6.12
N ARG A 192 7.38 -19.88 6.63
CA ARG A 192 7.38 -21.35 6.55
C ARG A 192 7.43 -21.87 5.11
N ASN A 193 7.04 -21.06 4.13
CA ASN A 193 7.01 -21.45 2.73
C ASN A 193 8.39 -21.29 2.05
N ILE A 194 9.30 -20.49 2.61
CA ILE A 194 10.68 -20.36 2.10
C ILE A 194 11.45 -21.67 2.30
N PHE A 195 11.34 -22.27 3.49
CA PHE A 195 12.01 -23.55 3.81
C PHE A 195 11.60 -24.68 2.85
N LYS A 196 10.33 -24.75 2.45
CA LYS A 196 9.86 -25.75 1.46
C LYS A 196 10.48 -25.57 0.08
N HIS A 197 10.72 -24.33 -0.35
CA HIS A 197 11.32 -24.07 -1.66
C HIS A 197 12.82 -24.43 -1.69
N MET A 198 13.49 -24.34 -0.54
CA MET A 198 14.90 -24.71 -0.41
C MET A 198 15.11 -26.23 -0.23
N ASP A 199 14.16 -26.94 0.39
CA ASP A 199 14.24 -28.41 0.59
C ASP A 199 13.78 -29.25 -0.62
N MET A 200 13.05 -28.68 -1.58
CA MET A 200 12.56 -29.41 -2.77
C MET A 200 13.53 -29.39 -3.97
N ASN A 201 14.76 -28.90 -3.79
CA ASN A 201 15.86 -29.03 -4.76
C ASN A 201 16.87 -30.10 -4.31
N LYS A 202 16.37 -31.28 -3.91
CA LYS A 202 17.17 -32.47 -3.68
C LYS A 202 16.63 -33.66 -4.48
#